data_AF-A0A078IDF6-F1
#
_entry.id   AF-A0A078IDF6-F1
#
_cell.length_a   1.000
_cell.length_b   1.000
_cell.length_c   1.000
_cell.angle_alpha   90.00
_cell.angle_beta   90.00
_cell.angle_gamma   90.00
#
_symmetry.space_group_name_H-M   'P 1'
#
loop_
_entity.id
_entity.type
_entity.pdbx_description
1 polymer ?
#
loop_
_entity_poly.entity_id
_entity_poly.type
_entity_poly.pdbx_seq_one_letter_code
_entity_poly.pdbx_strand_id
1 'polypeptide(L)'
;MDSSPKGNSACAQQQHKMEIQNSHNEKLVGGFNYGNYKYEADDLHSVIQHFSNTNRVVTTIIRHSKGGNVVLLYASKYCNDGNVRNIISISGRYDLKKGIRLGDG
;
A
#
# COMPACT_ATOMS: atom_id res chain seq x y z
N MET A 1 -23.82 -32.26 -25.40
CA MET A 1 -23.60 -30.86 -25.82
C MET A 1 -24.38 -29.98 -24.88
N ASP A 2 -23.69 -29.44 -23.88
CA ASP A 2 -24.05 -28.20 -23.18
C ASP A 2 -22.70 -27.60 -22.80
N SER A 3 -22.19 -26.79 -23.71
CA SER A 3 -20.94 -26.06 -23.56
C SER A 3 -21.27 -24.73 -22.89
N SER A 4 -21.60 -24.76 -21.60
CA SER A 4 -21.66 -23.55 -20.80
C SER A 4 -20.27 -22.87 -20.82
N PRO A 5 -20.13 -21.59 -21.24
CA PRO A 5 -18.85 -20.92 -21.17
C PRO A 5 -18.51 -20.70 -19.71
N LYS A 6 -17.48 -21.39 -19.21
CA LYS A 6 -16.82 -21.04 -17.95
C LYS A 6 -16.29 -19.62 -18.12
N GLY A 7 -16.99 -18.66 -17.54
CA GLY A 7 -16.55 -17.28 -17.47
C GLY A 7 -15.25 -17.22 -16.68
N ASN A 8 -14.12 -17.14 -17.40
CA ASN A 8 -12.82 -16.88 -16.83
C ASN A 8 -12.83 -15.44 -16.28
N SER A 9 -13.21 -15.27 -15.01
CA SER A 9 -13.05 -13.99 -14.30
C SER A 9 -11.58 -13.82 -13.91
N ALA A 10 -10.78 -13.41 -14.89
CA ALA A 10 -9.48 -12.80 -14.65
C ALA A 10 -9.71 -11.39 -14.08
N CYS A 11 -9.94 -11.28 -12.77
CA CYS A 11 -9.78 -10.01 -12.07
C CYS A 11 -8.27 -9.77 -11.94
N ALA A 12 -7.68 -9.18 -12.97
CA ALA A 12 -6.28 -8.79 -13.00
C ALA A 12 -6.03 -7.73 -11.92
N GLN A 13 -4.98 -7.91 -11.11
CA GLN A 13 -4.38 -6.82 -10.35
C GLN A 13 -3.71 -5.88 -11.37
N GLN A 14 -4.50 -5.02 -12.00
CA GLN A 14 -4.05 -4.16 -13.08
C GLN A 14 -3.62 -2.83 -12.49
N GLN A 15 -2.35 -2.47 -12.68
CA GLN A 15 -1.84 -1.16 -12.33
C GLN A 15 -2.46 -0.14 -13.27
N HIS A 16 -3.38 0.66 -12.74
CA HIS A 16 -4.02 1.71 -13.50
C HIS A 16 -3.03 2.84 -13.66
N LYS A 17 -2.60 3.08 -14.90
CA LYS A 17 -1.86 4.28 -15.26
C LYS A 17 -2.78 5.48 -15.03
N MET A 18 -2.37 6.35 -14.12
CA MET A 18 -3.02 7.63 -13.88
C MET A 18 -2.17 8.71 -14.54
N GLU A 19 -2.78 9.48 -15.44
CA GLU A 19 -2.18 10.67 -16.02
C GLU A 19 -2.97 11.88 -15.56
N ILE A 20 -2.30 12.83 -14.92
CA ILE A 20 -2.90 14.09 -14.48
C ILE A 20 -2.09 15.22 -15.11
N GLN A 21 -2.75 16.12 -15.83
CA GLN A 21 -2.12 17.32 -16.36
C GLN A 21 -2.16 18.43 -15.29
N ASN A 22 -1.02 19.08 -15.04
CA ASN A 22 -0.96 20.21 -14.11
C ASN A 22 -1.27 21.55 -14.82
N SER A 23 -1.28 22.65 -14.06
CA SER A 23 -1.51 24.01 -14.58
C SER A 23 -0.42 24.53 -15.53
N HIS A 24 0.71 23.82 -15.65
CA HIS A 24 1.83 24.16 -16.53
C HIS A 24 1.85 23.29 -17.80
N ASN A 25 0.76 22.58 -18.11
CA ASN A 25 0.67 21.63 -19.24
C ASN A 25 1.63 20.43 -19.16
N GLU A 26 2.17 20.13 -17.99
CA GLU A 26 3.01 18.95 -17.76
C GLU A 26 2.14 17.74 -17.42
N LYS A 27 2.45 16.58 -18.01
CA LYS A 27 1.77 15.31 -17.69
C LYS A 27 2.47 14.61 -16.53
N LEU A 28 1.80 14.54 -15.39
CA LEU A 28 2.22 13.75 -14.25
C LEU A 28 1.69 12.32 -14.41
N VAL A 29 2.59 11.35 -14.48
CA VAL A 29 2.25 9.93 -14.66
C VAL A 29 2.50 9.18 -13.36
N GLY A 30 1.49 8.46 -12.87
CA GLY A 30 1.58 7.59 -11.71
C GLY A 30 0.88 6.25 -11.95
N GLY A 31 1.21 5.26 -11.13
CA GLY A 31 0.52 3.97 -11.13
C GLY A 31 -0.36 3.83 -9.88
N PHE A 32 -1.61 3.39 -10.04
CA PHE A 32 -2.49 3.03 -8.94
C PHE A 32 -2.80 1.54 -8.94
N ASN A 33 -2.53 0.87 -7.82
CA ASN A 33 -2.87 -0.52 -7.57
C ASN A 33 -3.80 -0.61 -6.36
N TYR A 34 -4.98 -1.20 -6.53
CA TYR A 34 -5.83 -1.53 -5.40
C TYR A 34 -5.21 -2.69 -4.60
N GLY A 35 -4.93 -2.48 -3.31
CA GLY A 35 -4.32 -3.51 -2.46
C GLY A 35 -2.78 -3.52 -2.40
N ASN A 36 -2.12 -2.43 -2.80
CA ASN A 36 -0.66 -2.27 -2.87
C ASN A 36 0.08 -2.17 -1.52
N TYR A 37 -0.38 -2.86 -0.46
CA TYR A 37 0.12 -2.61 0.90
C TYR A 37 1.61 -2.88 1.08
N LYS A 38 2.16 -3.89 0.39
CA LYS A 38 3.59 -4.24 0.49
C LYS A 38 4.46 -3.08 0.01
N TYR A 39 4.21 -2.59 -1.20
CA TYR A 39 4.94 -1.46 -1.76
C TYR A 39 4.68 -0.18 -0.97
N GLU A 40 3.46 0.09 -0.51
CA GLU A 40 3.17 1.25 0.34
C GLU A 40 3.89 1.20 1.69
N ALA A 41 4.14 0.01 2.25
CA ALA A 41 4.95 -0.16 3.44
C ALA A 41 6.44 0.11 3.16
N ASP A 42 6.91 -0.24 1.96
CA ASP A 42 8.30 0.00 1.52
C ASP A 42 8.55 1.49 1.23
N ASP A 43 7.57 2.16 0.60
CA ASP A 43 7.57 3.61 0.41
C ASP A 43 7.57 4.33 1.77
N LEU A 44 6.74 3.86 2.72
CA LEU A 44 6.74 4.38 4.08
C LEU A 44 8.12 4.19 4.73
N HIS A 45 8.75 3.04 4.56
CA HIS A 45 10.09 2.78 5.10
C HIS A 45 11.14 3.72 4.53
N SER A 46 11.10 3.98 3.22
CA SER A 46 12.00 4.94 2.55
C SER A 46 11.87 6.36 3.14
N VAL A 47 10.65 6.79 3.45
CA VAL A 47 10.41 8.08 4.11
C VAL A 47 11.01 8.12 5.51
N ILE A 48 10.82 7.06 6.32
CA ILE A 48 11.41 6.97 7.67
C ILE A 48 12.94 6.98 7.61
N GLN A 49 13.53 6.26 6.65
CA GLN A 49 14.98 6.27 6.43
C GLN A 49 15.48 7.67 6.05
N HIS A 50 14.76 8.39 5.18
CA HIS A 50 15.12 9.76 4.81
C HIS A 50 15.17 10.69 6.04
N PHE A 51 14.17 10.61 6.93
CA PHE A 51 14.19 11.38 8.18
C PHE A 51 15.34 10.96 9.10
N SER A 52 15.59 9.66 9.23
CA SER A 52 16.68 9.14 10.05
C SER A 52 18.05 9.63 9.55
N ASN A 53 18.26 9.61 8.23
CA ASN A 53 19.47 10.10 7.58
C ASN A 53 19.65 11.62 7.68
N THR A 54 18.57 12.36 7.94
CA THR A 54 18.61 13.81 8.20
C THR A 54 18.65 14.13 9.70
N ASN A 55 19.02 13.16 10.55
CA ASN A 55 19.09 13.25 12.01
C ASN A 55 17.75 13.61 12.68
N ARG A 56 16.63 13.23 12.06
CA ARG A 56 15.27 13.42 12.59
C ARG A 56 14.69 12.08 12.98
N VAL A 57 14.32 11.93 14.25
CA VAL A 57 13.73 10.69 14.78
C VAL A 57 12.22 10.71 14.58
N VAL A 58 11.69 9.68 13.90
CA VAL A 58 10.24 9.48 13.80
C VAL A 58 9.77 8.60 14.96
N THR A 59 9.13 9.21 15.96
CA THR A 59 8.75 8.49 17.19
C THR A 59 7.47 7.67 17.03
N THR A 60 6.51 8.16 16.24
CA THR A 60 5.18 7.59 16.12
C THR A 60 4.66 7.66 14.69
N ILE A 61 4.04 6.58 14.19
CA ILE A 61 3.24 6.59 12.97
C ILE A 61 1.78 6.30 13.30
N ILE A 62 0.89 7.17 12.85
CA ILE A 62 -0.57 7.00 12.98
C ILE A 62 -1.17 6.92 11.59
N ARG A 63 -1.94 5.88 11.29
CA ARG A 63 -2.71 5.80 10.04
C ARG A 63 -4.08 5.18 10.23
N HIS A 64 -5.01 5.59 9.36
CA HIS A 64 -6.41 5.16 9.40
C HIS A 64 -6.85 4.41 8.14
N SER A 65 -7.95 3.67 8.22
CA SER A 65 -8.58 2.98 7.08
C SER A 65 -7.58 2.04 6.36
N LYS A 66 -7.43 2.13 5.04
CA LYS A 66 -6.42 1.39 4.27
C LYS A 66 -5.01 1.57 4.87
N GLY A 67 -4.66 2.78 5.26
CA GLY A 67 -3.35 3.10 5.82
C GLY A 67 -3.05 2.41 7.15
N GLY A 68 -4.09 2.04 7.92
CA GLY A 68 -3.94 1.26 9.15
C GLY A 68 -3.31 -0.11 8.92
N ASN A 69 -3.58 -0.74 7.78
CA ASN A 69 -2.95 -2.01 7.42
C ASN A 69 -1.53 -1.83 6.90
N VAL A 70 -1.27 -0.73 6.20
CA VAL A 70 0.08 -0.39 5.74
C VAL A 70 1.03 -0.27 6.93
N VAL A 71 0.61 0.43 7.99
CA VAL A 71 1.45 0.60 9.20
C VAL A 71 1.63 -0.70 9.98
N LEU A 72 0.61 -1.56 10.02
CA LEU A 72 0.74 -2.87 10.64
C LEU A 72 1.69 -3.78 9.87
N LEU A 73 1.62 -3.77 8.53
CA LEU A 73 2.54 -4.50 7.67
C LEU A 73 3.98 -3.95 7.77
N TYR A 74 4.12 -2.62 7.79
CA TYR A 74 5.40 -1.96 8.04
C TYR A 74 6.00 -2.42 9.37
N ALA A 75 5.22 -2.40 10.45
CA ALA A 75 5.67 -2.84 11.76
C ALA A 75 6.13 -4.30 11.76
N SER A 76 5.42 -5.19 11.05
CA SER A 76 5.81 -6.60 10.93
C SER A 76 7.06 -6.81 10.07
N LYS A 77 7.26 -5.99 9.03
CA LYS A 77 8.36 -6.16 8.06
C LYS A 77 9.68 -5.54 8.56
N TYR A 78 9.59 -4.44 9.29
CA TYR A 78 10.73 -3.60 9.71
C TYR A 78 10.86 -3.48 11.23
N CYS A 79 10.30 -4.44 11.99
CA CYS A 79 10.34 -4.43 13.47
C CYS A 79 11.76 -4.37 14.05
N ASN A 80 12.74 -4.92 13.34
CA ASN A 80 14.12 -5.01 13.81
C ASN A 80 14.94 -3.74 13.57
N ASP A 81 14.42 -2.79 12.79
CA ASP A 81 15.20 -1.62 12.37
C ASP A 81 15.28 -0.54 13.46
N GLY A 82 14.49 -0.67 14.53
CA GLY A 82 14.53 0.24 15.70
C GLY A 82 14.09 1.68 15.43
N ASN A 83 13.75 2.02 14.18
CA ASN A 83 13.53 3.39 13.72
C ASN A 83 12.24 4.04 14.25
N VAL A 84 11.21 3.24 14.58
CA VAL A 84 9.90 3.76 15.03
C VAL A 84 9.45 3.00 16.26
N ARG A 85 9.09 3.74 17.31
CA ARG A 85 8.74 3.16 18.62
C ARG A 85 7.25 2.86 18.74
N ASN A 86 6.39 3.73 18.20
CA ASN A 86 4.94 3.62 18.36
C ASN A 86 4.25 3.53 17.00
N ILE A 87 3.41 2.50 16.82
CA ILE A 87 2.59 2.33 15.63
C ILE A 87 1.12 2.31 16.06
N ILE A 88 0.32 3.21 15.50
CA ILE A 88 -1.10 3.36 15.83
C ILE A 88 -1.93 3.16 14.55
N SER A 89 -2.79 2.16 14.57
CA SER A 89 -3.76 1.87 13.51
C SER A 89 -5.16 2.26 13.96
N ILE A 90 -5.85 3.12 13.19
CA ILE A 90 -7.21 3.60 13.49
C ILE A 90 -8.17 3.05 12.44
N SER A 91 -9.14 2.23 12.84
CA SER A 91 -10.13 1.66 11.92
C SER A 91 -9.49 1.02 10.67
N GLY A 92 -8.39 0.29 10.88
CA GLY A 92 -7.70 -0.46 9.83
C GLY A 92 -8.64 -1.45 9.14
N ARG A 93 -8.45 -1.70 7.85
CA ARG A 93 -9.24 -2.69 7.11
C ARG A 93 -8.91 -4.12 7.58
N TYR A 94 -9.60 -4.60 8.61
CA TYR A 94 -9.24 -5.85 9.29
C TYR A 94 -9.29 -7.12 8.41
N ASP A 95 -10.27 -7.24 7.52
CA ASP A 95 -10.41 -8.41 6.63
C ASP A 95 -10.00 -8.08 5.19
N LEU A 96 -8.75 -8.41 4.85
CA LEU A 96 -8.25 -8.29 3.48
C LEU A 96 -8.75 -9.41 2.57
N LYS A 97 -9.21 -10.55 3.12
CA LYS A 97 -9.70 -11.70 2.33
C LYS A 97 -11.06 -11.41 1.69
N LYS A 98 -11.93 -10.66 2.39
CA LYS A 98 -13.27 -10.29 1.87
C LYS A 98 -13.30 -9.05 0.99
N GLY A 99 -12.18 -8.35 0.78
CA GLY A 99 -12.16 -7.09 0.03
C GLY A 99 -11.07 -6.97 -1.04
N ILE A 100 -10.07 -7.87 -1.04
CA ILE A 100 -8.94 -7.83 -1.97
C ILE A 100 -8.60 -9.28 -2.30
N ARG A 101 -9.02 -9.74 -3.48
CA ARG A 101 -8.47 -10.98 -4.06
C ARG A 101 -6.99 -10.72 -4.31
N LEU A 102 -6.17 -11.11 -3.36
CA LEU A 102 -4.77 -11.41 -3.63
C LEU A 102 -4.84 -12.63 -4.54
N GLY A 103 -4.42 -12.49 -5.80
CA GLY A 103 -4.40 -13.61 -6.73
C GLY A 103 -3.72 -14.80 -6.07
N ASP A 104 -4.36 -15.96 -6.16
CA ASP A 104 -3.75 -17.21 -5.74
C ASP A 104 -2.47 -17.41 -6.55
N GLY A 105 -1.39 -17.80 -5.84
CA GLY A 105 -0.03 -17.90 -6.38
C GLY A 105 0.16 -18.94 -7.46
#